data_AF-A0A396YZZ3-F1
#
_entry.id   AF-A0A396YZZ3-F1
#
_cell.length_a   1.000
_cell.length_b   1.000
_cell.length_c   1.000
_cell.angle_alpha   90.00
_cell.angle_beta   90.00
_cell.angle_gamma   90.00
#
_symmetry.space_group_name_H-M   'P 1'
#
loop_
_entity.id
_entity.type
_entity.pdbx_description
1 polymer ?
#
loop_
_entity_poly.entity_id
_entity_poly.type
_entity_poly.pdbx_seq_one_letter_code
_entity_poly.pdbx_strand_id
1 'polypeptide(L)'
;MANTTKRDRIRIRFLCDQVGHLKEKGVNPIHAFDRCWEKIPDALIQKLNAEELSLYVQRHLLPNEILNATLEKEKNQYDFKSA
;
A
#
# COMPACT_ATOMS: atom_id res chain seq x y z
N MET A 1 -23.61 -13.98 5.36
CA MET A 1 -23.15 -12.59 5.17
C MET A 1 -21.71 -12.55 5.65
N ALA A 2 -20.74 -12.27 4.78
CA ALA A 2 -19.34 -12.22 5.19
C ALA A 2 -19.18 -11.10 6.23
N ASN A 3 -18.62 -11.41 7.40
CA ASN A 3 -18.23 -10.40 8.39
C ASN A 3 -17.04 -9.63 7.84
N THR A 4 -17.29 -8.69 6.93
CA THR A 4 -16.24 -7.88 6.29
C THR A 4 -15.55 -7.05 7.36
N THR A 5 -14.29 -7.37 7.65
CA THR A 5 -13.51 -6.70 8.69
C THR A 5 -13.21 -5.26 8.29
N LYS A 6 -12.83 -4.42 9.27
CA LYS A 6 -12.38 -3.04 8.98
C LYS A 6 -11.26 -3.04 7.93
N ARG A 7 -10.32 -3.99 8.03
CA ARG A 7 -9.24 -4.21 7.06
C ARG A 7 -9.79 -4.50 5.66
N ASP A 8 -10.74 -5.43 5.54
CA ASP A 8 -11.27 -5.83 4.23
C ASP A 8 -11.98 -4.67 3.52
N ARG A 9 -12.74 -3.86 4.26
CA ARG A 9 -13.40 -2.66 3.71
C ARG A 9 -12.38 -1.66 3.15
N ILE A 10 -11.31 -1.41 3.90
CA ILE A 10 -10.25 -0.49 3.49
C ILE A 10 -9.48 -1.07 2.32
N ARG A 11 -9.18 -2.38 2.34
CA ARG A 11 -8.48 -3.08 1.26
C ARG A 11 -9.21 -2.97 -0.06
N ILE A 12 -10.52 -3.24 -0.07
CA ILE A 12 -11.34 -3.15 -1.29
C ILE A 12 -11.30 -1.72 -1.84
N ARG A 13 -11.55 -0.71 -0.99
CA ARG A 13 -11.53 0.70 -1.41
C ARG A 13 -10.15 1.11 -1.94
N PHE A 14 -9.09 0.76 -1.22
CA PHE A 14 -7.71 1.04 -1.64
C PHE A 14 -7.40 0.44 -3.01
N LEU A 15 -7.77 -0.83 -3.24
CA LEU A 15 -7.52 -1.48 -4.52
C LEU A 15 -8.32 -0.83 -5.64
N CYS A 16 -9.60 -0.52 -5.43
CA CYS A 16 -10.40 0.21 -6.42
C CYS A 16 -9.78 1.57 -6.79
N ASP A 17 -9.31 2.33 -5.79
CA ASP A 17 -8.80 3.69 -5.99
C ASP A 17 -7.37 3.71 -6.58
N GLN A 18 -6.52 2.74 -6.24
CA GLN A 18 -5.08 2.81 -6.49
C GLN A 18 -4.55 1.77 -7.50
N VAL A 19 -5.35 0.76 -7.90
CA VAL A 19 -4.88 -0.35 -8.76
C VAL A 19 -4.25 0.12 -10.07
N GLY A 20 -4.86 1.10 -10.75
CA GLY A 20 -4.35 1.61 -12.02
C GLY A 20 -2.99 2.29 -11.85
N HIS A 21 -2.94 3.26 -10.93
CA HIS A 21 -1.75 4.04 -10.64
C HIS A 21 -0.56 3.18 -10.19
N LEU A 22 -0.82 2.18 -9.34
CA LEU A 22 0.22 1.27 -8.85
C LEU A 22 0.73 0.34 -9.96
N LYS A 23 -0.16 -0.17 -10.81
CA LYS A 23 0.23 -1.02 -11.95
C LYS A 23 1.07 -0.26 -12.99
N GLU A 24 0.76 1.00 -13.27
CA GLU A 24 1.57 1.85 -14.15
C GLU A 24 3.00 2.04 -13.63
N LYS A 25 3.15 2.16 -12.32
CA LYS A 25 4.46 2.20 -11.65
C LYS A 25 5.07 0.80 -11.47
N GLY A 26 4.40 -0.24 -11.94
CA GLY A 26 4.72 -1.66 -11.81
C GLY A 26 4.91 -2.10 -10.36
N VAL A 27 4.10 -1.55 -9.45
CA VAL A 27 3.99 -1.94 -8.05
C VAL A 27 2.78 -2.87 -7.92
N ASN A 28 2.93 -4.01 -7.24
CA ASN A 28 1.79 -4.89 -7.01
C ASN A 28 0.83 -4.25 -5.98
N PRO A 29 -0.42 -3.92 -6.34
CA PRO A 29 -1.35 -3.20 -5.46
C PRO A 29 -1.69 -3.95 -4.18
N ILE A 30 -1.76 -5.29 -4.26
CA ILE A 30 -2.06 -6.15 -3.12
C ILE A 30 -0.92 -6.10 -2.11
N HIS A 31 0.31 -6.31 -2.58
CA HIS A 31 1.49 -6.26 -1.70
C HIS A 31 1.72 -4.86 -1.14
N ALA A 32 1.49 -3.82 -1.94
CA ALA A 32 1.58 -2.43 -1.47
C ALA A 32 0.60 -2.15 -0.32
N PHE A 33 -0.65 -2.63 -0.43
CA PHE A 33 -1.61 -2.52 0.65
C PHE A 33 -1.16 -3.27 1.90
N ASP A 34 -0.75 -4.54 1.76
CA ASP A 34 -0.36 -5.36 2.91
C ASP A 34 0.85 -4.76 3.64
N ARG A 35 1.85 -4.24 2.93
CA ARG A 35 2.99 -3.51 3.52
C ARG A 35 2.58 -2.19 4.19
N CYS A 36 1.64 -1.45 3.60
CA CYS A 36 1.08 -0.28 4.27
C CYS A 36 0.38 -0.68 5.56
N TRP A 37 -0.43 -1.75 5.53
CA TRP A 37 -1.22 -2.20 6.67
C TRP A 37 -0.34 -2.59 7.87
N GLU A 38 0.75 -3.32 7.62
CA GLU A 38 1.72 -3.73 8.66
C GLU A 38 2.41 -2.56 9.35
N LYS A 39 2.48 -1.39 8.69
CA LYS A 39 3.09 -0.18 9.24
C LYS A 39 2.12 0.67 10.07
N ILE A 40 0.84 0.30 10.13
CA ILE A 40 -0.15 1.04 10.91
C ILE A 40 -0.02 0.62 12.38
N PRO A 41 0.21 1.56 13.31
CA PRO A 41 0.16 1.26 14.74
C PRO A 41 -1.24 0.77 15.17
N ASP A 42 -1.31 -0.27 16.00
CA ASP A 42 -2.57 -0.84 16.49
C ASP A 42 -3.47 0.21 17.17
N ALA A 43 -2.87 1.16 17.89
CA ALA A 43 -3.59 2.28 18.50
C ALA A 43 -4.37 3.11 17.47
N LEU A 44 -3.84 3.30 16.25
CA LEU A 44 -4.56 3.98 15.17
C LEU A 44 -5.64 3.09 14.58
N ILE A 45 -5.41 1.78 14.46
CA ILE A 45 -6.43 0.83 13.97
C ILE A 45 -7.66 0.83 14.88
N GLN A 46 -7.44 0.94 16.20
CA GLN A 46 -8.51 1.00 17.20
C GLN A 46 -9.20 2.36 17.22
N LYS A 47 -8.45 3.46 17.19
CA LYS A 47 -8.96 4.83 17.35
C LYS A 47 -9.67 5.38 16.10
N LEU A 48 -9.14 5.09 14.91
CA LEU A 48 -9.65 5.65 13.67
C LEU A 48 -10.78 4.82 13.06
N ASN A 49 -11.72 5.50 12.42
CA ASN A 49 -12.72 4.87 11.57
C ASN A 49 -12.11 4.41 10.23
N ALA A 50 -12.88 3.70 9.42
CA ALA A 50 -12.37 3.13 8.17
C ALA A 50 -11.92 4.20 7.15
N GLU A 51 -12.59 5.35 7.11
CA GLU A 51 -12.27 6.44 6.16
C GLU A 51 -11.02 7.19 6.60
N GLU A 52 -10.92 7.54 7.87
CA GLU A 52 -9.74 8.16 8.46
C GLU A 52 -8.50 7.29 8.27
N LEU A 53 -8.64 5.98 8.52
CA LEU A 53 -7.54 5.04 8.36
C LEU A 53 -7.15 4.87 6.89
N SER A 54 -8.13 4.87 5.97
CA SER A 54 -7.88 4.88 4.53
C SER A 54 -7.10 6.11 4.09
N LEU A 55 -7.49 7.30 4.58
CA LEU A 55 -6.78 8.56 4.30
C LEU A 55 -5.36 8.54 4.88
N TYR A 56 -5.18 7.99 6.08
CA TYR A 56 -3.87 7.83 6.69
C TYR A 56 -2.94 6.97 5.82
N VAL A 57 -3.42 5.81 5.36
CA VAL A 57 -2.66 4.93 4.45
C VAL A 57 -2.28 5.68 3.17
N GLN A 58 -3.23 6.35 2.53
CA GLN A 58 -3.00 7.07 1.27
C GLN A 58 -2.00 8.23 1.41
N ARG A 59 -2.04 8.97 2.53
CA ARG A 59 -1.20 10.17 2.71
C ARG A 59 0.18 9.87 3.28
N HIS A 60 0.30 8.89 4.17
CA HIS A 60 1.52 8.70 4.95
C HIS A 60 2.29 7.42 4.62
N LEU A 61 1.63 6.39 4.10
CA LEU A 61 2.26 5.08 3.88
C LEU A 61 2.47 4.80 2.39
N LEU A 62 1.44 5.02 1.58
CA LEU A 62 1.46 4.72 0.15
C LEU A 62 2.58 5.43 -0.62
N PRO A 63 2.87 6.74 -0.42
CA PRO A 63 3.95 7.41 -1.14
C PRO A 63 5.32 6.77 -0.87
N ASN A 64 5.55 6.34 0.37
CA ASN A 64 6.79 5.68 0.76
C ASN A 64 6.91 4.28 0.13
N GLU A 65 5.81 3.53 0.05
CA GLU A 65 5.80 2.23 -0.63
C GLU A 65 6.06 2.34 -2.13
N ILE A 66 5.52 3.38 -2.77
CA ILE A 66 5.78 3.66 -4.19
C ILE A 66 7.26 4.01 -4.38
N LEU A 67 7.81 4.91 -3.56
CA LEU A 67 9.21 5.29 -3.65
C LEU A 67 10.15 4.10 -3.44
N ASN A 68 9.90 3.28 -2.42
CA ASN A 68 10.69 2.07 -2.15
C ASN A 68 10.66 1.10 -3.33
N ALA A 69 9.47 0.88 -3.93
CA ALA A 69 9.34 0.01 -5.08
C ALA A 69 10.07 0.57 -6.32
N THR A 70 10.13 1.89 -6.50
CA THR A 70 10.94 2.51 -7.55
C THR A 70 12.43 2.32 -7.30
N LEU A 71 12.92 2.55 -6.07
CA LEU A 71 14.33 2.36 -5.70
C LEU A 71 14.80 0.91 -5.85
N GLU A 72 13.96 -0.07 -5.49
CA GLU A 72 14.26 -1.49 -5.68
C GLU A 72 14.41 -1.85 -7.16
N LYS A 73 13.61 -1.25 -8.04
CA LYS A 73 13.75 -1.44 -9.49
C LYS A 73 15.05 -0.87 -10.02
N GLU A 74 15.42 0.34 -9.59
CA GLU A 74 16.68 0.97 -10.00
C GLU A 74 17.89 0.13 -9.54
N LYS A 75 17.90 -0.34 -8.29
CA LYS A 75 18.96 -1.22 -7.78
C LYS A 75 19.13 -2.48 -8.61
N ASN A 76 18.03 -3.18 -8.91
CA ASN A 76 18.07 -4.38 -9.75
C ASN A 76 18.56 -4.09 -11.18
N GLN A 77 18.34 -2.87 -11.69
CA GLN A 77 18.79 -2.46 -13.02
C GLN A 77 20.29 -2.14 -13.07
N TYR A 78 20.88 -1.69 -11.95
CA TYR A 78 22.32 -1.46 -11.82
C TYR A 78 23.12 -2.77 -11.64
N ASP A 79 22.57 -3.75 -10.92
CA ASP A 79 23.20 -5.06 -10.74
C ASP A 79 23.34 -5.81 -12.09
N PHE A 80 22.34 -5.69 -12.98
CA PHE A 80 22.35 -6.37 -14.28
C PHE A 80 23.32 -5.77 -15.32
N LYS A 81 23.82 -4.56 -15.13
CA LYS A 81 24.79 -3.91 -16.04
C LYS A 81 26.26 -4.18 -15.68
N SER A 82 26.51 -4.88 -14.58
CA SER A 82 27.87 -5.21 -14.12
C SER A 82 28.25 -6.69 -14.37
N ALA A 83 27.48 -7.42 -15.19
CA ALA A 83 27.73 -8.81 -15.57
C ALA A 83 28.13 -8.94 -17.05
#